data_AF-A0A0G0AVT6-F1
#
_entry.id   AF-A0A0G0AVT6-F1
#
_cell.length_a   1.000
_cell.length_b   1.000
_cell.length_c   1.000
_cell.angle_alpha   90.00
_cell.angle_beta   90.00
_cell.angle_gamma   90.00
#
_symmetry.space_group_name_H-M   'P 1'
#
loop_
_entity.id
_entity.type
_entity.pdbx_description
1 polymer ?
#
loop_
_entity_poly.entity_id
_entity_poly.type
_entity_poly.pdbx_seq_one_letter_code
_entity_poly.pdbx_strand_id
1 'polypeptide(L)'
;MFRLIGQILGFIAGVILIIALVFGVIILGRMVFQPAVAVASNPEAVSASVVSNPVSAPASDCVKRAEEIGAPKDVVSAICDATPGGNGVSMRLPVGTVVKIGTITFDAEDRVWFLQGFTTPLMANYAFEYAGAETALFDAPFVVGSELGWGKDGTRVPFKVCWDTTSEGCIPPTELFPTK
;
A
#
# COMPACT_ATOMS: atom_id res chain seq x y z
N MET A 1 -58.32 -3.99 39.32
CA MET A 1 -57.44 -2.84 39.01
C MET A 1 -56.01 -3.04 39.55
N PHE A 2 -55.81 -3.35 40.84
CA PHE A 2 -54.48 -3.53 41.44
C PHE A 2 -53.58 -4.63 40.83
N ARG A 3 -54.15 -5.75 40.36
CA ARG A 3 -53.37 -6.83 39.72
C ARG A 3 -52.76 -6.44 38.37
N LEU A 4 -53.41 -5.57 37.61
CA LEU A 4 -52.95 -5.13 36.29
C LEU A 4 -51.77 -4.15 36.42
N ILE A 5 -51.81 -3.28 37.42
CA ILE A 5 -50.75 -2.29 37.71
C ILE A 5 -49.46 -3.01 38.15
N GLY A 6 -49.57 -4.06 38.96
CA GLY A 6 -48.41 -4.87 39.38
C GLY A 6 -47.70 -5.58 38.22
N GLN A 7 -48.46 -6.10 37.25
CA GLN A 7 -47.88 -6.76 36.07
C GLN A 7 -47.15 -5.77 35.15
N ILE A 8 -47.69 -4.57 34.96
CA ILE A 8 -47.07 -3.52 34.15
C ILE A 8 -45.75 -3.05 34.79
N LEU A 9 -45.75 -2.83 36.11
CA LEU A 9 -44.54 -2.43 36.83
C LEU A 9 -43.43 -3.51 36.78
N GLY A 10 -43.80 -4.79 36.90
CA GLY A 10 -42.85 -5.90 36.77
C GLY A 10 -42.22 -5.98 35.37
N PHE A 11 -43.02 -5.75 34.33
CA PHE A 11 -42.52 -5.77 32.95
C PHE A 11 -41.56 -4.60 32.67
N ILE A 12 -41.88 -3.40 33.17
CA ILE A 12 -41.00 -2.23 33.02
C ILE A 12 -39.67 -2.44 33.74
N ALA A 13 -39.69 -2.97 34.97
CA ALA A 13 -38.46 -3.28 35.72
C ALA A 13 -37.59 -4.32 34.98
N GLY A 14 -38.19 -5.35 34.39
CA GLY A 14 -37.48 -6.35 33.59
C GLY A 14 -36.82 -5.77 32.35
N VAL A 15 -37.53 -4.90 31.61
CA VAL A 15 -36.97 -4.25 30.41
C VAL A 15 -35.80 -3.33 30.76
N ILE A 16 -35.89 -2.57 31.86
CA ILE A 16 -34.79 -1.70 32.33
C ILE A 16 -33.55 -2.53 32.69
N LEU A 17 -33.73 -3.67 33.37
CA LEU A 17 -32.61 -4.57 33.72
C LEU A 17 -31.90 -5.10 32.47
N ILE A 18 -32.64 -5.50 31.45
CA ILE A 18 -32.08 -6.01 30.19
C ILE A 18 -31.28 -4.91 29.46
N ILE A 19 -31.83 -3.69 29.40
CA ILE A 19 -31.13 -2.55 28.77
C ILE A 19 -29.82 -2.25 29.50
N ALA A 20 -29.83 -2.25 30.85
CA ALA A 20 -28.63 -2.02 31.65
C ALA A 20 -27.55 -3.08 31.41
N LEU A 21 -27.95 -4.36 31.29
CA LEU A 21 -27.01 -5.46 30.98
C LEU A 21 -26.40 -5.32 29.59
N VAL A 22 -27.20 -4.98 28.57
CA VAL A 22 -26.68 -4.78 27.20
C VAL A 22 -25.69 -3.62 27.14
N PHE A 23 -26.01 -2.48 27.77
CA PHE A 23 -25.09 -1.34 27.83
C PHE A 23 -23.81 -1.67 28.61
N GLY A 24 -23.90 -2.43 29.71
CA GLY A 24 -22.72 -2.88 30.46
C GLY A 24 -21.76 -3.73 29.63
N VAL A 25 -22.28 -4.68 28.84
CA VAL A 25 -21.45 -5.54 27.97
C VAL A 25 -20.79 -4.73 26.84
N ILE A 26 -21.49 -3.75 26.26
CA ILE A 26 -20.91 -2.88 25.21
C ILE A 26 -19.78 -2.00 25.77
N ILE A 27 -19.94 -1.46 26.98
CA ILE A 27 -18.91 -0.62 27.62
C ILE A 27 -17.66 -1.46 27.96
N LEU A 28 -17.82 -2.66 28.52
CA LEU A 28 -16.69 -3.54 28.80
C LEU A 28 -15.98 -4.00 27.51
N GLY A 29 -16.73 -4.31 26.44
CA GLY A 29 -16.15 -4.69 25.15
C GLY A 29 -15.25 -3.62 24.55
N ARG A 30 -15.56 -2.33 24.76
CA ARG A 30 -14.73 -1.22 24.28
C ARG A 30 -13.44 -1.00 25.07
N MET A 31 -13.35 -1.43 26.33
CA MET A 31 -12.12 -1.29 27.12
C MET A 31 -11.10 -2.39 26.84
N VAL A 32 -11.54 -3.58 26.41
CA VAL A 32 -10.63 -4.73 26.16
C VAL A 32 -10.06 -4.74 24.73
N PHE A 33 -10.70 -4.05 23.78
CA PHE A 33 -10.31 -4.00 22.37
C PHE A 33 -9.76 -2.64 21.91
N GLN A 34 -9.03 -1.93 22.77
CA GLN A 34 -8.14 -0.86 22.28
C GLN A 34 -6.80 -1.47 21.90
N PRO A 35 -6.38 -1.47 20.62
CA PRO A 35 -5.00 -1.77 20.28
C PRO A 35 -4.12 -0.72 20.97
N ALA A 36 -3.16 -1.18 21.77
CA ALA A 36 -2.12 -0.33 22.32
C ALA A 36 -1.38 0.33 21.16
N VAL A 37 -1.70 1.61 20.90
CA VAL A 37 -0.86 2.47 20.08
C VAL A 37 0.42 2.66 20.87
N ALA A 38 1.45 1.88 20.53
CA ALA A 38 2.79 2.08 21.02
C ALA A 38 3.28 3.45 20.53
N VAL A 39 3.12 4.46 21.38
CA VAL A 39 3.74 5.78 21.21
C VAL A 39 5.22 5.60 21.52
N ALA A 40 5.98 5.29 20.48
CA ALA A 40 7.41 5.50 20.45
C ALA A 40 7.70 6.82 19.71
N SER A 41 8.67 7.55 20.24
CA SER A 41 9.43 8.66 19.65
C SER A 41 8.86 10.10 19.69
N ASN A 42 9.47 10.86 20.61
CA ASN A 42 10.18 12.14 20.41
C ASN A 42 9.41 13.38 19.91
N PRO A 43 9.20 14.42 20.75
CA PRO A 43 8.71 15.71 20.30
C PRO A 43 9.89 16.60 19.89
N GLU A 44 10.44 16.39 18.69
CA GLU A 44 11.10 17.48 17.96
C GLU A 44 10.14 17.94 16.87
N ALA A 45 9.35 18.94 17.23
CA ALA A 45 8.48 19.66 16.33
C ALA A 45 9.32 20.45 15.31
N VAL A 46 9.74 19.78 14.25
CA VAL A 46 10.13 20.46 13.01
C VAL A 46 8.82 20.84 12.31
N SER A 47 8.60 22.14 12.22
CA SER A 47 7.51 22.80 11.51
C SER A 47 7.42 22.30 10.07
N ALA A 48 6.53 21.33 9.82
CA ALA A 48 6.15 20.96 8.46
C ALA A 48 5.18 22.03 7.94
N SER A 49 5.75 23.03 7.25
CA SER A 49 4.98 23.91 6.39
C SER A 49 4.23 23.05 5.38
N VAL A 50 2.90 23.11 5.43
CA VAL A 50 2.01 22.58 4.40
C VAL A 50 2.29 23.38 3.13
N VAL A 51 3.18 22.86 2.28
CA VAL A 51 3.31 23.30 0.90
C VAL A 51 2.29 22.50 0.10
N SER A 52 1.05 22.97 0.10
CA SER A 52 0.08 22.61 -0.93
C SER A 52 0.44 23.37 -2.20
N ASN A 53 1.29 22.78 -3.03
CA ASN A 53 1.40 23.16 -4.44
C ASN A 53 1.34 21.87 -5.27
N PRO A 54 0.22 21.56 -5.95
CA PRO A 54 0.32 20.73 -7.13
C PRO A 54 0.89 21.65 -8.20
N VAL A 55 2.21 21.81 -8.24
CA VAL A 55 2.84 22.15 -9.51
C VAL A 55 2.66 20.88 -10.33
N SER A 56 1.56 20.82 -11.09
CA SER A 56 1.50 19.95 -12.25
C SER A 56 2.68 20.33 -13.10
N ALA A 57 3.77 19.57 -12.99
CA ALA A 57 4.84 19.63 -13.95
C ALA A 57 4.17 19.52 -15.33
N PRO A 58 4.53 20.38 -16.30
CA PRO A 58 3.91 20.31 -17.61
C PRO A 58 4.04 18.87 -18.12
N ALA A 59 3.01 18.32 -18.78
CA ALA A 59 3.00 16.91 -19.21
C ALA A 59 4.26 16.49 -19.99
N SER A 60 4.94 17.44 -20.64
CA SER A 60 6.25 17.27 -21.27
C SER A 60 7.37 16.82 -20.33
N ASP A 61 7.33 17.21 -19.05
CA ASP A 61 8.29 16.82 -18.01
C ASP A 61 8.05 15.38 -17.55
N CYS A 62 6.78 14.95 -17.46
CA CYS A 62 6.46 13.56 -17.13
C CYS A 62 6.96 12.59 -18.21
N VAL A 63 6.65 12.88 -19.48
CA VAL A 63 7.09 12.04 -20.60
C VAL A 63 8.60 11.91 -20.62
N LYS A 64 9.31 13.02 -20.44
CA LYS A 64 10.78 13.02 -20.41
C LYS A 64 11.34 12.20 -19.25
N ARG A 65 10.81 12.36 -18.03
CA ARG A 65 11.22 11.55 -16.87
C ARG A 65 10.94 10.06 -17.08
N ALA A 66 9.82 9.72 -17.72
CA ALA A 66 9.48 8.34 -18.07
C ALA A 66 10.45 7.75 -19.11
N GLU A 67 10.82 8.53 -20.12
CA GLU A 67 11.83 8.12 -21.11
C GLU A 67 13.23 7.95 -20.47
N GLU A 68 13.59 8.83 -19.51
CA GLU A 68 14.87 8.75 -18.78
C GLU A 68 15.01 7.47 -17.96
N ILE A 69 13.90 6.92 -17.44
CA ILE A 69 13.88 5.61 -16.76
C ILE A 69 13.64 4.43 -17.73
N GLY A 70 13.58 4.70 -19.04
CA GLY A 70 13.44 3.69 -20.09
C GLY A 70 12.04 3.10 -20.24
N ALA A 71 10.99 3.83 -19.87
CA ALA A 71 9.60 3.37 -20.00
C ALA A 71 9.19 3.20 -21.48
N PRO A 72 8.55 2.08 -21.86
CA PRO A 72 7.92 1.90 -23.16
C PRO A 72 6.81 2.91 -23.40
N LYS A 73 6.56 3.29 -24.66
CA LYS A 73 5.61 4.37 -25.00
C LYS A 73 4.19 4.13 -24.47
N ASP A 74 3.74 2.88 -24.46
CA ASP A 74 2.45 2.45 -23.92
C ASP A 74 2.37 2.59 -22.39
N VAL A 75 3.50 2.37 -21.69
CA VAL A 75 3.61 2.59 -20.26
C VAL A 75 3.73 4.08 -19.92
N VAL A 76 4.42 4.87 -20.75
CA VAL A 76 4.52 6.34 -20.59
C VAL A 76 3.14 6.97 -20.52
N SER A 77 2.23 6.62 -21.43
CA SER A 77 0.85 7.12 -21.38
C SER A 77 0.14 6.71 -20.10
N ALA A 78 0.33 5.48 -19.63
CA ALA A 78 -0.30 5.01 -18.41
C ALA A 78 0.21 5.72 -17.15
N ILE A 79 1.47 6.18 -17.14
CA ILE A 79 2.03 6.96 -16.02
C ILE A 79 1.61 8.42 -16.10
N CYS A 80 1.71 9.03 -17.28
CA CYS A 80 1.56 10.47 -17.45
C CYS A 80 0.13 10.95 -17.66
N ASP A 81 -0.75 10.10 -18.19
CA ASP A 81 -2.16 10.42 -18.41
C ASP A 81 -3.06 9.94 -17.26
N ALA A 82 -2.47 9.38 -16.21
CA ALA A 82 -3.20 8.88 -15.06
C ALA A 82 -3.93 10.02 -14.32
N THR A 83 -5.16 9.73 -13.88
CA THR A 83 -5.93 10.67 -13.05
C THR A 83 -5.54 10.51 -11.59
N PRO A 84 -4.99 11.55 -10.93
CA PRO A 84 -4.56 11.43 -9.53
C PRO A 84 -5.72 11.03 -8.60
N GLY A 85 -5.50 9.98 -7.82
CA GLY A 85 -6.50 9.38 -6.91
C GLY A 85 -6.41 9.85 -5.46
N GLY A 86 -5.46 10.73 -5.13
CA GLY A 86 -5.30 11.33 -3.79
C GLY A 86 -4.78 10.41 -2.68
N ASN A 87 -4.63 9.10 -2.94
CA ASN A 87 -4.29 8.10 -1.92
C ASN A 87 -2.79 7.75 -1.84
N GLY A 88 -1.95 8.27 -2.74
CA GLY A 88 -0.53 7.95 -2.80
C GLY A 88 -0.27 6.49 -3.20
N VAL A 89 0.98 6.04 -3.00
CA VAL A 89 1.38 4.64 -3.21
C VAL A 89 0.86 3.77 -2.07
N SER A 90 0.34 2.59 -2.38
CA SER A 90 -0.17 1.67 -1.35
C SER A 90 0.92 1.23 -0.37
N MET A 91 0.53 0.70 0.79
CA MET A 91 1.44 -0.14 1.57
C MET A 91 1.71 -1.47 0.86
N ARG A 92 2.65 -2.27 1.38
CA ARG A 92 2.93 -3.63 0.89
C ARG A 92 1.63 -4.43 0.78
N LEU A 93 1.35 -4.94 -0.40
CA LEU A 93 0.12 -5.66 -0.71
C LEU A 93 0.23 -7.15 -0.32
N PRO A 94 -0.87 -7.78 0.13
CA PRO A 94 -0.89 -9.21 0.36
C PRO A 94 -0.90 -9.99 -0.96
N VAL A 95 -0.44 -11.24 -0.89
CA VAL A 95 -0.51 -12.21 -2.00
C VAL A 95 -1.95 -12.39 -2.47
N GLY A 96 -2.14 -12.53 -3.79
CA GLY A 96 -3.47 -12.71 -4.39
C GLY A 96 -4.23 -11.40 -4.63
N THR A 97 -3.68 -10.25 -4.25
CA THR A 97 -4.29 -8.95 -4.55
C THR A 97 -4.20 -8.66 -6.04
N VAL A 98 -5.32 -8.25 -6.65
CA VAL A 98 -5.36 -7.76 -8.02
C VAL A 98 -4.89 -6.31 -8.04
N VAL A 99 -3.84 -6.03 -8.81
CA VAL A 99 -3.18 -4.73 -8.91
C VAL A 99 -3.42 -4.16 -10.30
N LYS A 100 -3.92 -2.92 -10.37
CA LYS A 100 -4.18 -2.24 -11.64
C LYS A 100 -2.88 -1.82 -12.32
N ILE A 101 -2.02 -1.16 -11.57
CA ILE A 101 -0.69 -0.75 -11.99
C ILE A 101 0.19 -0.67 -10.75
N GLY A 102 1.38 -1.26 -10.82
CA GLY A 102 2.22 -1.30 -9.64
C GLY A 102 3.54 -2.01 -9.82
N THR A 103 4.28 -2.10 -8.73
CA THR A 103 5.59 -2.73 -8.69
C THR A 103 5.53 -4.09 -8.01
N ILE A 104 6.37 -5.02 -8.46
CA ILE A 104 6.68 -6.27 -7.77
C ILE A 104 8.20 -6.40 -7.67
N THR A 105 8.70 -6.90 -6.55
CA THR A 105 10.10 -7.31 -6.38
C THR A 105 10.18 -8.73 -5.83
N PHE A 106 11.28 -9.41 -6.11
CA PHE A 106 11.58 -10.74 -5.59
C PHE A 106 12.88 -10.70 -4.79
N ASP A 107 13.07 -11.69 -3.92
CA ASP A 107 14.26 -11.76 -3.09
C ASP A 107 15.54 -11.99 -3.91
N ALA A 108 16.63 -11.38 -3.45
CA ALA A 108 17.97 -11.49 -4.05
C ALA A 108 18.02 -11.11 -5.55
N GLU A 109 17.18 -10.18 -5.97
CA GLU A 109 17.13 -9.66 -7.34
C GLU A 109 17.66 -8.23 -7.42
N ASP A 110 18.13 -7.86 -8.62
CA ASP A 110 18.40 -6.49 -9.04
C ASP A 110 17.32 -5.92 -9.94
N ARG A 111 16.13 -6.54 -9.97
CA ARG A 111 15.02 -6.20 -10.86
C ARG A 111 13.78 -5.80 -10.08
N VAL A 112 13.09 -4.78 -10.59
CA VAL A 112 11.77 -4.35 -10.12
C VAL A 112 10.83 -4.35 -11.32
N TRP A 113 9.69 -5.02 -11.21
CA TRP A 113 8.72 -5.11 -12.29
C TRP A 113 7.64 -4.07 -12.10
N PHE A 114 7.55 -3.08 -13.00
CA PHE A 114 6.44 -2.14 -13.04
C PHE A 114 5.44 -2.59 -14.11
N LEU A 115 4.33 -3.18 -13.67
CA LEU A 115 3.39 -3.91 -14.51
C LEU A 115 1.96 -3.40 -14.35
N GLN A 116 1.14 -3.67 -15.36
CA GLN A 116 -0.30 -3.43 -15.34
C GLN A 116 -1.08 -4.75 -15.23
N GLY A 117 -2.17 -4.72 -14.48
CA GLY A 117 -3.17 -5.80 -14.45
C GLY A 117 -2.63 -7.15 -13.99
N PHE A 118 -1.87 -7.17 -12.89
CA PHE A 118 -1.31 -8.41 -12.34
C PHE A 118 -1.93 -8.79 -11.01
N THR A 119 -1.73 -10.04 -10.60
CA THR A 119 -2.06 -10.52 -9.26
C THR A 119 -0.78 -10.72 -8.47
N THR A 120 -0.69 -10.15 -7.27
CA THR A 120 0.51 -10.28 -6.42
C THR A 120 0.88 -11.75 -6.24
N PRO A 121 2.04 -12.20 -6.75
CA PRO A 121 2.39 -13.61 -6.73
C PRO A 121 2.83 -14.02 -5.32
N LEU A 122 2.71 -15.31 -5.01
CA LEU A 122 3.14 -15.87 -3.73
C LEU A 122 4.64 -15.68 -3.47
N MET A 123 5.43 -15.59 -4.54
CA MET A 123 6.89 -15.55 -4.49
C MET A 123 7.45 -14.12 -4.45
N ALA A 124 6.61 -13.09 -4.55
CA ALA A 124 7.06 -11.71 -4.45
C ALA A 124 7.48 -11.39 -3.01
N ASN A 125 8.60 -10.69 -2.86
CA ASN A 125 8.95 -10.11 -1.58
C ASN A 125 8.06 -8.90 -1.31
N TYR A 126 8.04 -7.91 -2.21
CA TYR A 126 7.19 -6.74 -2.05
C TYR A 126 6.34 -6.50 -3.29
N ALA A 127 5.12 -6.02 -3.07
CA ALA A 127 4.25 -5.52 -4.11
C ALA A 127 3.56 -4.24 -3.64
N PHE A 128 3.46 -3.26 -4.53
CA PHE A 128 2.87 -1.95 -4.26
C PHE A 128 2.01 -1.53 -5.44
N GLU A 129 0.84 -0.95 -5.17
CA GLU A 129 -0.03 -0.37 -6.18
C GLU A 129 0.19 1.14 -6.26
N TYR A 130 0.24 1.63 -7.51
CA TYR A 130 0.46 3.02 -7.86
C TYR A 130 -0.77 3.66 -8.52
N ALA A 131 -1.92 2.99 -8.48
CA ALA A 131 -3.15 3.47 -9.13
C ALA A 131 -3.57 4.85 -8.57
N GLY A 132 -3.60 5.86 -9.43
CA GLY A 132 -3.86 7.26 -9.06
C GLY A 132 -2.67 7.97 -8.40
N ALA A 133 -1.48 7.38 -8.41
CA ALA A 133 -0.22 7.93 -7.92
C ALA A 133 0.96 7.49 -8.80
N GLU A 134 0.72 7.26 -10.09
CA GLU A 134 1.66 6.63 -11.01
C GLU A 134 2.96 7.43 -11.16
N THR A 135 2.87 8.76 -11.16
CA THR A 135 4.04 9.64 -11.22
C THR A 135 4.95 9.53 -9.99
N ALA A 136 4.46 8.97 -8.87
CA ALA A 136 5.29 8.71 -7.69
C ALA A 136 6.34 7.62 -7.97
N LEU A 137 6.22 6.86 -9.07
CA LEU A 137 7.26 5.94 -9.54
C LEU A 137 8.60 6.66 -9.71
N PHE A 138 8.60 7.89 -10.20
CA PHE A 138 9.84 8.62 -10.47
C PHE A 138 10.64 8.97 -9.21
N ASP A 139 9.97 8.97 -8.06
CA ASP A 139 10.57 9.27 -6.76
C ASP A 139 10.76 7.99 -5.93
N ALA A 140 10.45 6.81 -6.51
CA ALA A 140 10.59 5.54 -5.82
C ALA A 140 12.08 5.26 -5.50
N PRO A 141 12.41 4.68 -4.32
CA PRO A 141 13.78 4.48 -3.88
C PRO A 141 14.68 3.72 -4.88
N PHE A 142 14.12 2.72 -5.56
CA PHE A 142 14.81 1.92 -6.57
C PHE A 142 15.01 2.66 -7.90
N VAL A 143 14.24 3.72 -8.18
CA VAL A 143 14.42 4.58 -9.37
C VAL A 143 15.48 5.65 -9.08
N VAL A 144 15.40 6.31 -7.93
CA VAL A 144 16.35 7.38 -7.56
C VAL A 144 17.70 6.85 -7.06
N GLY A 145 17.82 5.52 -6.89
CA GLY A 145 19.05 4.85 -6.49
C GLY A 145 19.36 4.93 -4.98
N SER A 146 18.39 5.31 -4.16
CA SER A 146 18.54 5.28 -2.69
C SER A 146 18.38 3.86 -2.12
N GLU A 147 17.76 2.95 -2.89
CA GLU A 147 17.74 1.52 -2.63
C GLU A 147 18.47 0.75 -3.74
N LEU A 148 19.20 -0.29 -3.35
CA LEU A 148 19.98 -1.14 -4.26
C LEU A 148 19.40 -2.56 -4.30
N GLY A 149 19.60 -3.23 -5.42
CA GLY A 149 19.34 -4.64 -5.61
C GLY A 149 20.54 -5.52 -5.29
N TRP A 150 20.41 -6.81 -5.54
CA TRP A 150 21.49 -7.79 -5.39
C TRP A 150 21.92 -8.32 -6.75
N GLY A 151 23.18 -8.10 -7.10
CA GLY A 151 23.79 -8.69 -8.29
C GLY A 151 24.00 -10.20 -8.10
N LYS A 152 24.22 -10.91 -9.22
CA LYS A 152 24.43 -12.38 -9.23
C LYS A 152 25.64 -12.85 -8.41
N ASP A 153 26.61 -11.96 -8.22
CA ASP A 153 27.81 -12.16 -7.42
C ASP A 153 27.63 -11.80 -5.93
N GLY A 154 26.42 -11.37 -5.54
CA GLY A 154 26.11 -10.92 -4.18
C GLY A 154 26.54 -9.47 -3.91
N THR A 155 26.97 -8.72 -4.92
CA THR A 155 27.24 -7.28 -4.76
C THR A 155 25.95 -6.47 -4.76
N ARG A 156 26.01 -5.24 -4.26
CA ARG A 156 24.89 -4.30 -4.29
C ARG A 156 24.96 -3.48 -5.57
N VAL A 157 23.90 -3.50 -6.37
CA VAL A 157 23.84 -2.84 -7.68
C VAL A 157 22.55 -2.03 -7.81
N PRO A 158 22.51 -0.97 -8.64
CA PRO A 158 21.26 -0.26 -8.91
C PRO A 158 20.18 -1.21 -9.45
N PHE A 159 18.93 -0.96 -9.09
CA PHE A 159 17.82 -1.74 -9.64
C PHE A 159 17.61 -1.42 -11.13
N LYS A 160 17.23 -2.46 -11.87
CA LYS A 160 16.70 -2.36 -13.23
C LYS A 160 15.19 -2.44 -13.19
N VAL A 161 14.52 -1.47 -13.82
CA VAL A 161 13.07 -1.53 -14.01
C VAL A 161 12.75 -2.43 -15.20
N CYS A 162 11.89 -3.41 -14.97
CA CYS A 162 11.33 -4.31 -15.97
C CYS A 162 9.89 -3.92 -16.24
N TRP A 163 9.56 -3.76 -17.52
CA TRP A 163 8.25 -3.30 -17.98
C TRP A 163 7.36 -4.44 -18.48
N ASP A 164 7.91 -5.65 -18.52
CA ASP A 164 7.24 -6.88 -18.90
C ASP A 164 7.86 -8.08 -18.14
N THR A 165 7.30 -9.27 -18.34
CA THR A 165 7.73 -10.53 -17.70
C THR A 165 8.27 -11.56 -18.69
N THR A 166 8.46 -11.20 -19.95
CA THR A 166 8.75 -12.13 -21.05
C THR A 166 10.07 -11.84 -21.76
N SER A 167 10.52 -10.59 -21.74
CA SER A 167 11.75 -10.14 -22.36
C SER A 167 12.96 -10.68 -21.61
N GLU A 168 14.04 -10.92 -22.35
CA GLU A 168 15.29 -11.40 -21.79
C GLU A 168 15.79 -10.47 -20.67
N GLY A 169 16.18 -11.06 -19.54
CA GLY A 169 16.58 -10.32 -18.34
C GLY A 169 15.41 -9.73 -17.54
N CYS A 170 14.16 -9.86 -17.98
CA CYS A 170 12.96 -9.45 -17.24
C CYS A 170 11.99 -10.60 -16.95
N ILE A 171 12.37 -11.84 -17.24
CA ILE A 171 11.61 -13.02 -16.82
C ILE A 171 11.71 -13.17 -15.29
N PRO A 172 10.58 -13.15 -14.54
CA PRO A 172 10.58 -13.31 -13.09
C PRO A 172 11.18 -14.66 -12.65
N PRO A 173 11.85 -14.72 -11.50
CA PRO A 173 12.35 -15.99 -10.97
C PRO A 173 11.18 -16.92 -10.62
N THR A 174 11.34 -18.21 -10.94
CA THR A 174 10.37 -19.26 -10.64
C THR A 174 10.76 -20.13 -9.44
N GLU A 175 11.92 -19.86 -8.83
CA GLU A 175 12.42 -20.58 -7.65
C GLU A 175 12.64 -19.58 -6.51
N LEU A 176 12.01 -19.85 -5.37
CA LEU A 176 12.30 -19.16 -4.11
C LEU A 176 13.56 -19.82 -3.56
N PHE A 177 14.62 -19.04 -3.35
CA PHE A 177 15.94 -19.51 -2.91
C PHE A 177 16.71 -20.30 -3.99
N PRO A 178 17.46 -19.60 -4.86
CA PRO A 178 18.46 -20.27 -5.68
C PRO A 178 19.48 -20.90 -4.72
N THR A 179 19.42 -22.22 -4.54
CA THR A 179 20.44 -22.96 -3.81
C THR A 179 21.72 -22.91 -4.66
N LYS A 180 22.61 -21.97 -4.35
CA LYS A 180 24.02 -22.15 -4.69
C LYS A 180 24.61 -23.24 -3.80
#